data_AF-A0A3N5K6D6-F1
#
_entry.id   AF-A0A3N5K6D6-F1
#
_cell.length_a   1.000
_cell.length_b   1.000
_cell.length_c   1.000
_cell.angle_alpha   90.00
_cell.angle_beta   90.00
_cell.angle_gamma   90.00
#
_symmetry.space_group_name_H-M   'P 1'
#
loop_
_entity.id
_entity.type
_entity.pdbx_description
1 polymer ?
#
loop_
_entity_poly.entity_id
_entity_poly.type
_entity_poly.pdbx_seq_one_letter_code
_entity_poly.pdbx_strand_id
1 'polypeptide(L)'
;RNIQIFRHDSLFASLDLYDFLLRPSGFQNFTLQSGDKIFVPVVASTVQVIGEVNRQAIYELNPNRHETVLDLIILAGGFTSMALRDRVELSRLHGDGTRELLFLNHAGDSESCSLDSIIVKDNDNIRVFSLKDQAAADSVEIHGEVRKPGVYAYQKNMSVGDLVLQAGGLVRGAYLWEAEIAKIDPANQVKTVKINLEVILGGDKSQDIILDPDDHVFVRKSPGWMTGQLVQVIGEVKFPGMYAIVDDSTTFSQIIADAGGFTEDALIREMRLIRTRKTVIEDKEFARLAGMARSDMSDSEYDYFVMKQNSGDINEVVVDFYKLFVMKDAAEDVLLKDGDVIHVPKRPNVVYVSGRVSNSGGILFKSDAAAKYYIQKAGGFTWDADKRRAKVIKVNGEIRSMEDIKSLEAGDRIWVPRKKEMNYWQIFRDFVMVMGQLATVYLVIRTATE
;
A
#
# COMPACT_ATOMS: atom_id res chain seq x y z
N ARG A 1 50.76 6.74 11.94
CA ARG A 1 51.71 6.63 10.81
C ARG A 1 53.15 6.88 11.22
N ASN A 2 53.45 7.90 12.05
CA ASN A 2 54.81 8.23 12.52
C ASN A 2 55.18 7.47 13.82
N ILE A 3 55.76 6.27 13.71
CA ILE A 3 56.20 5.48 14.87
C ILE A 3 57.49 6.05 15.44
N GLN A 4 57.57 6.23 16.76
CA GLN A 4 58.72 6.83 17.44
C GLN A 4 59.38 5.81 18.37
N ILE A 5 60.71 5.82 18.41
CA ILE A 5 61.51 4.98 19.30
C ILE A 5 62.26 5.91 20.26
N PHE A 6 62.05 5.73 21.56
CA PHE A 6 62.72 6.48 22.61
C PHE A 6 63.75 5.62 23.33
N ARG A 7 64.95 6.18 23.55
CA ARG A 7 66.06 5.55 24.29
C ARG A 7 66.56 6.52 25.36
N HIS A 8 66.59 6.08 26.61
CA HIS A 8 66.91 6.94 27.77
C HIS A 8 66.07 8.24 27.77
N ASP A 9 64.77 8.11 27.49
CA ASP A 9 63.78 9.20 27.41
C ASP A 9 64.08 10.30 26.37
N SER A 10 64.98 10.05 25.42
CA SER A 10 65.22 10.90 24.25
C SER A 10 64.72 10.20 22.97
N LEU A 11 64.19 10.97 22.00
CA LEU A 11 63.80 10.43 20.70
C LEU A 11 65.04 9.93 19.95
N PHE A 12 65.14 8.61 19.79
CA PHE A 12 66.27 7.96 19.13
C PHE A 12 66.05 7.86 17.61
N ALA A 13 64.86 7.46 17.19
CA ALA A 13 64.51 7.30 15.79
C ALA A 13 62.99 7.45 15.56
N SER A 14 62.61 7.79 14.34
CA SER A 14 61.22 7.79 13.88
C SER A 14 61.10 7.07 12.55
N LEU A 15 59.99 6.35 12.36
CA LEU A 15 59.69 5.54 11.19
C LEU A 15 58.31 5.91 10.63
N ASP A 16 58.23 6.20 9.32
CA ASP A 16 56.95 6.22 8.63
C ASP A 16 56.53 4.77 8.34
N LEU A 17 55.44 4.33 8.98
CA LEU A 17 54.92 2.97 8.84
C LEU A 17 54.51 2.65 7.40
N TYR A 18 54.02 3.63 6.62
CA TYR A 18 53.61 3.38 5.23
C TYR A 18 54.82 3.16 4.32
N ASP A 19 55.89 3.93 4.48
CA ASP A 19 57.13 3.68 3.73
C ASP A 19 57.70 2.29 4.06
N PHE A 20 57.66 1.88 5.34
CA PHE A 20 58.07 0.53 5.74
C PHE A 20 57.24 -0.59 5.07
N LEU A 21 55.91 -0.44 5.05
CA LEU A 21 55.00 -1.46 4.50
C LEU A 21 54.98 -1.50 2.97
N LEU A 22 55.13 -0.35 2.31
CA LEU A 22 54.96 -0.22 0.87
C LEU A 22 56.29 -0.19 0.09
N ARG A 23 57.42 0.13 0.74
CA ARG A 23 58.76 0.23 0.13
C ARG A 23 59.81 -0.57 0.91
N PRO A 24 59.77 -1.91 0.84
CA PRO A 24 60.59 -2.80 1.67
C PRO A 24 62.11 -2.70 1.42
N SER A 25 62.55 -2.11 0.30
CA SER A 25 63.97 -2.05 -0.09
C SER A 25 64.68 -0.73 0.26
N GLY A 26 64.01 0.25 0.87
CA GLY A 26 64.56 1.59 1.10
C GLY A 26 64.56 2.08 2.54
N PHE A 27 64.21 1.23 3.52
CA PHE A 27 64.05 1.67 4.90
C PHE A 27 65.30 1.40 5.76
N GLN A 28 65.56 2.32 6.68
CA GLN A 28 66.63 2.19 7.65
C GLN A 28 66.18 1.24 8.78
N ASN A 29 66.88 0.11 8.92
CA ASN A 29 66.64 -0.83 10.01
C ASN A 29 67.22 -0.27 11.32
N PHE A 30 66.41 -0.22 12.38
CA PHE A 30 66.85 0.17 13.71
C PHE A 30 66.97 -1.06 14.62
N THR A 31 68.11 -1.23 15.28
CA THR A 31 68.28 -2.27 16.29
C THR A 31 67.73 -1.79 17.63
N LEU A 32 66.72 -2.49 18.13
CA LEU A 32 66.15 -2.23 19.45
C LEU A 32 67.09 -2.73 20.56
N GLN A 33 67.22 -1.94 21.62
CA GLN A 33 67.99 -2.26 22.82
C GLN A 33 67.06 -2.43 24.02
N SER A 34 67.56 -3.10 25.06
CA SER A 34 66.83 -3.24 26.31
C SER A 34 66.55 -1.85 26.91
N GLY A 35 65.29 -1.59 27.24
CA GLY A 35 64.84 -0.29 27.76
C GLY A 35 64.33 0.70 26.71
N ASP A 36 64.39 0.37 25.41
CA ASP A 36 63.77 1.18 24.36
C ASP A 36 62.24 1.17 24.51
N LYS A 37 61.61 2.34 24.34
CA LYS A 37 60.15 2.51 24.34
C LYS A 37 59.67 2.82 22.93
N ILE A 38 58.77 1.99 22.39
CA ILE A 38 58.11 2.27 21.12
C ILE A 38 56.82 3.02 21.40
N PHE A 39 56.72 4.23 20.88
CA PHE A 39 55.55 5.07 20.97
C PHE A 39 54.85 5.14 19.62
N VAL A 40 53.58 4.74 19.61
CA VAL A 40 52.70 4.87 18.44
C VAL A 40 51.71 5.99 18.74
N PRO A 41 51.87 7.18 18.15
CA PRO A 41 50.95 8.29 18.38
C PRO A 41 49.56 7.97 17.81
N VAL A 42 48.54 8.65 18.35
CA VAL A 42 47.18 8.62 17.80
C VAL A 42 47.17 9.19 16.38
N VAL A 43 46.19 8.77 15.58
CA VAL A 43 45.99 9.31 14.23
C VAL A 43 45.77 10.82 14.31
N ALA A 44 46.47 11.57 13.44
CA ALA A 44 46.32 13.01 13.34
C ALA A 44 45.45 13.34 12.12
N SER A 45 46.00 14.06 11.14
CA SER A 45 45.26 14.44 9.94
C SER A 45 45.05 13.28 8.99
N THR A 46 43.88 13.19 8.39
CA THR A 46 43.50 12.10 7.48
C THR A 46 42.85 12.60 6.20
N VAL A 47 42.99 11.82 5.13
CA VAL A 47 42.37 12.08 3.82
C VAL A 47 41.70 10.81 3.33
N GLN A 48 40.47 10.93 2.85
CA GLN A 48 39.75 9.81 2.26
C GLN A 48 40.06 9.71 0.77
N VAL A 49 40.40 8.51 0.28
CA VAL A 49 40.59 8.24 -1.16
C VAL A 49 39.64 7.12 -1.58
N ILE A 50 38.73 7.42 -2.50
CA ILE A 50 37.64 6.53 -2.96
C ILE A 50 37.52 6.51 -4.49
N GLY A 51 36.79 5.52 -5.01
CA GLY A 51 36.56 5.32 -6.44
C GLY A 51 37.59 4.39 -7.09
N GLU A 52 37.99 4.69 -8.33
CA GLU A 52 38.87 3.84 -9.15
C GLU A 52 40.36 3.91 -8.78
N VAL A 53 40.67 3.58 -7.54
CA VAL A 53 42.03 3.33 -7.04
C VAL A 53 42.15 1.89 -6.55
N ASN A 54 43.37 1.32 -6.58
CA ASN A 54 43.58 -0.08 -6.24
C ASN A 54 43.29 -0.41 -4.76
N ARG A 55 43.40 0.60 -3.87
CA ARG A 55 43.12 0.47 -2.43
C ARG A 55 42.38 1.71 -1.93
N GLN A 56 41.05 1.64 -1.93
CA GLN A 56 40.21 2.68 -1.33
C GLN A 56 40.31 2.62 0.19
N ALA A 57 40.63 3.74 0.84
CA ALA A 57 40.77 3.81 2.29
C ALA A 57 40.81 5.27 2.79
N ILE A 58 40.89 5.42 4.11
CA ILE A 58 41.28 6.66 4.77
C ILE A 58 42.78 6.56 5.07
N TYR A 59 43.55 7.53 4.60
CA TYR A 59 45.00 7.58 4.74
C TYR A 59 45.38 8.68 5.74
N GLU A 60 46.23 8.34 6.69
CA GLU A 60 46.81 9.31 7.63
C GLU A 60 47.92 10.10 6.92
N LEU A 61 47.91 11.43 7.04
CA LEU A 61 48.93 12.30 6.46
C LEU A 61 50.24 12.27 7.25
N ASN A 62 51.36 12.42 6.55
CA ASN A 62 52.66 12.54 7.22
C ASN A 62 52.78 13.94 7.88
N PRO A 63 53.00 14.03 9.21
CA PRO A 63 53.08 15.32 9.89
C PRO A 63 54.33 16.14 9.55
N ASN A 64 55.36 15.51 8.98
CA ASN A 64 56.66 16.12 8.68
C ASN A 64 56.86 16.42 7.18
N ARG A 65 55.86 16.12 6.33
CA ARG A 65 55.94 16.30 4.88
C ARG A 65 54.61 16.79 4.32
N HIS A 66 54.66 17.72 3.39
CA HIS A 66 53.50 18.04 2.56
C HIS A 66 53.27 16.95 1.53
N GLU A 67 52.07 16.38 1.55
CA GLU A 67 51.64 15.35 0.61
C GLU A 67 50.65 15.93 -0.38
N THR A 68 50.72 15.42 -1.61
CA THR A 68 49.90 15.87 -2.74
C THR A 68 48.80 14.87 -3.04
N VAL A 69 47.80 15.27 -3.84
CA VAL A 69 46.76 14.34 -4.32
C VAL A 69 47.40 13.13 -5.02
N LEU A 70 48.46 13.35 -5.80
CA LEU A 70 49.22 12.27 -6.45
C LEU A 70 49.88 11.32 -5.43
N ASP A 71 50.51 11.84 -4.38
CA ASP A 71 51.10 11.01 -3.31
C ASP A 71 50.05 10.09 -2.68
N LEU A 72 48.85 10.61 -2.40
CA LEU A 72 47.75 9.86 -1.80
C LEU A 72 47.21 8.78 -2.75
N ILE A 73 47.14 9.06 -4.05
CA ILE A 73 46.76 8.06 -5.07
C ILE A 73 47.83 6.97 -5.17
N ILE A 74 49.12 7.31 -5.06
CA ILE A 74 50.22 6.33 -5.04
C ILE A 74 50.13 5.45 -3.78
N LEU A 75 49.85 6.03 -2.61
CA LEU A 75 49.61 5.29 -1.37
C LEU A 75 48.41 4.33 -1.52
N ALA A 76 47.37 4.77 -2.25
CA ALA A 76 46.24 3.95 -2.65
C ALA A 76 46.57 2.86 -3.70
N GLY A 77 47.85 2.66 -4.02
CA GLY A 77 48.31 1.67 -4.98
C GLY A 77 48.13 2.10 -6.44
N GLY A 78 47.90 3.37 -6.71
CA GLY A 78 47.64 3.92 -8.03
C GLY A 78 46.21 3.71 -8.52
N PHE A 79 45.97 4.16 -9.75
CA PHE A 79 44.70 4.01 -10.46
C PHE A 79 44.43 2.57 -10.88
N THR A 80 43.15 2.20 -10.95
CA THR A 80 42.74 0.97 -11.67
C THR A 80 42.84 1.17 -13.20
N SER A 81 42.58 0.11 -13.97
CA SER A 81 42.46 0.21 -15.44
C SER A 81 41.19 0.93 -15.91
N MET A 82 40.22 1.14 -15.01
CA MET A 82 38.93 1.79 -15.32
C MET A 82 38.86 3.24 -14.83
N ALA A 83 39.94 3.76 -14.23
CA ALA A 83 40.00 5.11 -13.71
C ALA A 83 39.98 6.16 -14.83
N LEU A 84 39.11 7.17 -14.69
CA LEU A 84 39.18 8.39 -15.46
C LEU A 84 40.27 9.30 -14.86
N ARG A 85 41.51 9.13 -15.32
CA ARG A 85 42.71 9.80 -14.76
C ARG A 85 42.73 11.30 -14.99
N ASP A 86 42.00 11.77 -16.00
CA ASP A 86 41.92 13.19 -16.38
C ASP A 86 40.73 13.90 -15.71
N ARG A 87 40.18 13.31 -14.64
CA ARG A 87 39.13 13.94 -13.84
C ARG A 87 39.07 13.33 -12.45
N VAL A 88 39.96 13.78 -11.57
CA VAL A 88 39.94 13.46 -10.14
C VAL A 88 39.28 14.60 -9.39
N GLU A 89 38.31 14.30 -8.55
CA GLU A 89 37.67 15.29 -7.68
C GLU A 89 38.38 15.35 -6.32
N LEU A 90 38.70 16.56 -5.87
CA LEU A 90 39.08 16.87 -4.50
C LEU A 90 37.97 17.70 -3.88
N SER A 91 37.34 17.18 -2.82
CA SER A 91 36.37 17.89 -1.99
C SER A 91 37.00 18.29 -0.67
N ARG A 92 36.98 19.59 -0.38
CA ARG A 92 37.53 20.19 0.84
C ARG A 92 36.45 20.91 1.61
N LEU A 93 36.34 20.60 2.91
CA LEU A 93 35.42 21.28 3.82
C LEU A 93 36.17 22.39 4.57
N HIS A 94 35.69 23.63 4.46
CA HIS A 94 36.21 24.77 5.21
C HIS A 94 35.54 24.88 6.58
N GLY A 95 36.19 25.58 7.52
CA GLY A 95 35.71 25.71 8.91
C GLY A 95 34.38 26.45 9.06
N ASP A 96 33.94 27.18 8.03
CA ASP A 96 32.63 27.83 7.95
C ASP A 96 31.51 26.89 7.42
N GLY A 97 31.85 25.63 7.12
CA GLY A 97 30.94 24.63 6.59
C GLY A 97 30.81 24.66 5.05
N THR A 98 31.48 25.58 4.36
CA THR A 98 31.48 25.62 2.89
C THR A 98 32.33 24.48 2.31
N ARG A 99 31.93 23.96 1.16
CA ARG A 99 32.67 22.93 0.43
C ARG A 99 33.26 23.50 -0.84
N GLU A 100 34.58 23.33 -1.00
CA GLU A 100 35.30 23.60 -2.22
C GLU A 100 35.47 22.29 -3.01
N LEU A 101 35.20 22.33 -4.31
CA LEU A 101 35.35 21.21 -5.22
C LEU A 101 36.37 21.59 -6.30
N LEU A 102 37.44 20.81 -6.42
CA LEU A 102 38.49 20.99 -7.42
C LEU A 102 38.53 19.74 -8.30
N PHE A 103 38.54 19.93 -9.61
CA PHE A 103 38.74 18.86 -10.58
C PHE A 103 40.18 18.94 -11.13
N LEU A 104 40.89 17.81 -11.02
CA LEU A 104 42.33 17.71 -11.27
C LEU A 104 42.61 16.67 -12.34
N ASN A 105 43.64 16.92 -13.16
CA ASN A 105 44.03 16.03 -14.25
C ASN A 105 45.40 15.40 -13.98
N HIS A 106 45.60 14.17 -14.42
CA HIS A 106 46.88 13.47 -14.25
C HIS A 106 47.97 13.95 -15.23
N ALA A 107 47.60 14.27 -16.47
CA ALA A 107 48.44 14.98 -17.42
C ALA A 107 48.02 16.45 -17.41
N GLY A 108 48.83 17.33 -16.82
CA GLY A 108 48.49 18.74 -16.70
C GLY A 108 48.33 19.42 -18.06
N ASP A 109 47.10 19.69 -18.47
CA ASP A 109 46.76 20.63 -19.55
C ASP A 109 46.37 21.99 -18.97
N SER A 110 46.57 23.05 -19.76
CA SER A 110 46.62 24.47 -19.38
C SER A 110 45.40 25.05 -18.65
N GLU A 111 44.28 24.33 -18.57
CA GLU A 111 43.03 24.77 -17.93
C GLU A 111 42.76 24.10 -16.56
N SER A 112 43.56 23.10 -16.16
CA SER A 112 43.31 22.30 -14.94
C SER A 112 44.55 22.22 -14.04
N CYS A 113 44.34 22.19 -12.72
CA CYS A 113 45.44 21.99 -11.78
C CYS A 113 45.90 20.51 -11.81
N SER A 114 47.21 20.31 -11.87
CA SER A 114 47.83 18.96 -11.84
C SER A 114 47.72 18.29 -10.48
N LEU A 115 47.66 16.96 -10.45
CA LEU A 115 47.57 16.16 -9.21
C LEU A 115 48.77 16.32 -8.26
N ASP A 116 49.94 16.66 -8.79
CA ASP A 116 51.18 16.85 -8.04
C ASP A 116 51.36 18.27 -7.49
N SER A 117 50.51 19.23 -7.88
CA SER A 117 50.62 20.62 -7.41
C SER A 117 49.72 20.92 -6.21
N ILE A 118 48.69 20.11 -5.97
CA ILE A 118 47.72 20.34 -4.90
C ILE A 118 48.11 19.58 -3.63
N ILE A 119 48.44 20.34 -2.58
CA ILE A 119 48.68 19.83 -1.23
C ILE A 119 47.34 19.52 -0.57
N VAL A 120 47.23 18.29 -0.06
CA VAL A 120 46.03 17.84 0.66
C VAL A 120 46.03 18.32 2.11
N LYS A 121 44.85 18.52 2.67
CA LYS A 121 44.61 18.96 4.04
C LYS A 121 43.78 17.92 4.77
N ASP A 122 43.75 18.06 6.10
CA ASP A 122 42.92 17.21 6.94
C ASP A 122 41.45 17.23 6.50
N ASN A 123 40.82 16.06 6.48
CA ASN A 123 39.44 15.80 6.06
C ASN A 123 39.14 16.06 4.57
N ASP A 124 40.15 16.22 3.73
CA ASP A 124 39.93 16.22 2.28
C ASP A 124 39.40 14.85 1.82
N ASN A 125 38.55 14.86 0.79
CA ASN A 125 38.04 13.67 0.12
C ASN A 125 38.47 13.69 -1.35
N ILE A 126 39.23 12.67 -1.76
CA ILE A 126 39.67 12.45 -3.13
C ILE A 126 38.80 11.35 -3.73
N ARG A 127 38.10 11.68 -4.81
CA ARG A 127 37.29 10.74 -5.58
C ARG A 127 37.82 10.59 -6.99
N VAL A 128 38.12 9.35 -7.37
CA VAL A 128 38.51 8.99 -8.75
C VAL A 128 37.31 8.37 -9.45
N PHE A 129 36.84 9.00 -10.53
CA PHE A 129 35.68 8.50 -11.28
C PHE A 129 36.00 7.29 -12.15
N SER A 130 34.96 6.50 -12.45
CA SER A 130 35.03 5.35 -13.34
C SER A 130 34.69 5.72 -14.77
N LEU A 131 35.50 5.26 -15.73
CA LEU A 131 35.19 5.33 -17.16
C LEU A 131 33.85 4.67 -17.48
N LYS A 132 33.49 3.61 -16.75
CA LYS A 132 32.21 2.89 -16.91
C LYS A 132 31.01 3.74 -16.49
N ASP A 133 31.14 4.49 -15.40
CA ASP A 133 30.05 5.32 -14.87
C ASP A 133 29.82 6.58 -15.72
N GLN A 134 30.81 6.97 -16.53
CA GLN A 134 30.74 8.14 -17.42
C GLN A 134 30.37 7.76 -18.86
N ALA A 135 30.48 6.50 -19.26
CA ALA A 135 29.91 6.02 -20.50
C ALA A 135 28.39 5.98 -20.34
N ALA A 136 27.67 6.73 -21.19
CA ALA A 136 26.23 6.50 -21.35
C ALA A 136 26.07 5.02 -21.74
N ALA A 137 25.50 4.22 -20.84
CA ALA A 137 25.17 2.86 -21.18
C ALA A 137 23.96 2.95 -22.10
N ASP A 138 24.20 2.75 -23.40
CA ASP A 138 23.12 2.54 -24.36
C ASP A 138 22.15 1.51 -23.78
N SER A 139 20.86 1.79 -23.88
CA SER A 139 19.83 0.94 -23.29
C SER A 139 18.69 0.73 -24.27
N VAL A 140 17.93 -0.33 -24.07
CA VAL A 140 16.68 -0.58 -24.81
C VAL A 140 15.60 -0.91 -23.80
N GLU A 141 14.36 -0.51 -24.05
CA GLU A 141 13.25 -0.72 -23.13
C GLU A 141 12.21 -1.66 -23.73
N ILE A 142 11.65 -2.55 -22.90
CA ILE A 142 10.56 -3.43 -23.31
C ILE A 142 9.37 -3.31 -22.34
N HIS A 143 8.19 -3.10 -22.90
CA HIS A 143 6.95 -2.87 -22.19
C HIS A 143 5.89 -3.94 -22.49
N GLY A 144 4.94 -4.05 -21.57
CA GLY A 144 3.71 -4.83 -21.77
C GLY A 144 3.85 -6.30 -21.39
N GLU A 145 3.32 -7.21 -22.22
CA GLU A 145 3.12 -8.63 -21.90
C GLU A 145 4.41 -9.47 -22.05
N VAL A 146 5.42 -9.11 -21.28
CA VAL A 146 6.65 -9.87 -21.06
C VAL A 146 6.80 -10.19 -19.57
N ARG A 147 7.61 -11.19 -19.21
CA ARG A 147 7.73 -11.58 -17.79
C ARG A 147 8.38 -10.50 -16.92
N LYS A 148 9.34 -9.76 -17.47
CA LYS A 148 10.08 -8.70 -16.78
C LYS A 148 10.15 -7.45 -17.66
N PRO A 149 9.10 -6.62 -17.72
CA PRO A 149 9.16 -5.35 -18.45
C PRO A 149 10.16 -4.41 -17.76
N GLY A 150 10.83 -3.56 -18.55
CA GLY A 150 11.78 -2.58 -18.06
C GLY A 150 12.93 -2.31 -19.02
N VAL A 151 13.95 -1.63 -18.50
CA VAL A 151 15.14 -1.19 -19.23
C VAL A 151 16.24 -2.24 -19.16
N TYR A 152 16.86 -2.52 -20.32
CA TYR A 152 17.94 -3.48 -20.50
C TYR A 152 19.17 -2.81 -21.11
N ALA A 153 20.35 -3.26 -20.74
CA ALA A 153 21.60 -2.77 -21.33
C ALA A 153 21.67 -3.20 -22.80
N TYR A 154 21.87 -2.24 -23.70
CA TYR A 154 22.02 -2.51 -25.12
C TYR A 154 23.33 -3.26 -25.38
N GLN A 155 23.27 -4.23 -26.29
CA GLN A 155 24.44 -4.93 -26.80
C GLN A 155 24.52 -4.71 -28.31
N LYS A 156 25.74 -4.54 -28.82
CA LYS A 156 25.93 -4.33 -30.26
C LYS A 156 25.30 -5.47 -31.06
N ASN A 157 24.42 -5.12 -32.01
CA ASN A 157 23.64 -6.04 -32.85
C ASN A 157 22.58 -6.86 -32.10
N MET A 158 22.09 -6.39 -30.95
CA MET A 158 21.00 -7.03 -30.22
C MET A 158 19.69 -6.96 -31.01
N SER A 159 18.96 -8.07 -31.09
CA SER A 159 17.67 -8.14 -31.76
C SER A 159 16.47 -8.01 -30.81
N VAL A 160 15.27 -7.90 -31.36
CA VAL A 160 14.04 -7.94 -30.55
C VAL A 160 13.87 -9.31 -29.89
N GLY A 161 14.18 -10.40 -30.61
CA GLY A 161 14.16 -11.75 -30.05
C GLY A 161 15.07 -11.87 -28.82
N ASP A 162 16.27 -11.29 -28.88
CA ASP A 162 17.22 -11.27 -27.75
C ASP A 162 16.66 -10.46 -26.57
N LEU A 163 16.06 -9.30 -26.82
CA LEU A 163 15.43 -8.47 -25.79
C LEU A 163 14.28 -9.20 -25.09
N VAL A 164 13.41 -9.85 -25.87
CA VAL A 164 12.31 -10.65 -25.34
C VAL A 164 12.83 -11.80 -24.48
N LEU A 165 13.92 -12.45 -24.89
CA LEU A 165 14.55 -13.52 -24.11
C LEU A 165 15.14 -13.00 -22.80
N GLN A 166 15.85 -11.86 -22.83
CA GLN A 166 16.37 -11.19 -21.63
C GLN A 166 15.25 -10.78 -20.66
N ALA A 167 14.10 -10.35 -21.20
CA ALA A 167 12.89 -10.08 -20.44
C ALA A 167 12.20 -11.32 -19.84
N GLY A 168 12.80 -12.51 -20.02
CA GLY A 168 12.31 -13.78 -19.51
C GLY A 168 11.24 -14.42 -20.41
N GLY A 169 11.08 -13.94 -21.63
CA GLY A 169 10.08 -14.38 -22.59
C GLY A 169 8.72 -13.68 -22.42
N LEU A 170 7.80 -14.04 -23.32
CA LEU A 170 6.43 -13.53 -23.32
C LEU A 170 5.57 -14.22 -22.24
N VAL A 171 4.58 -13.50 -21.72
CA VAL A 171 3.53 -14.13 -20.90
C VAL A 171 2.45 -14.74 -21.81
N ARG A 172 1.62 -15.65 -21.27
CA ARG A 172 0.60 -16.36 -22.07
C ARG A 172 -0.43 -15.43 -22.74
N GLY A 173 -0.63 -14.24 -22.17
CA GLY A 173 -1.56 -13.23 -22.70
C GLY A 173 -0.97 -12.29 -23.73
N ALA A 174 0.29 -12.45 -24.12
CA ALA A 174 0.92 -11.60 -25.12
C ALA A 174 0.28 -11.79 -26.49
N TYR A 175 0.07 -10.67 -27.20
CA TYR A 175 -0.35 -10.70 -28.59
C TYR A 175 0.85 -11.03 -29.49
N LEU A 176 0.88 -12.25 -30.03
CA LEU A 176 2.04 -12.75 -30.77
C LEU A 176 2.12 -12.21 -32.21
N TRP A 177 0.98 -11.88 -32.81
CA TRP A 177 0.92 -11.49 -34.22
C TRP A 177 1.39 -10.07 -34.50
N GLU A 178 1.41 -9.20 -33.50
CA GLU A 178 1.90 -7.83 -33.63
C GLU A 178 2.55 -7.31 -32.35
N ALA A 179 3.78 -6.82 -32.48
CA ALA A 179 4.42 -5.93 -31.52
C ALA A 179 4.92 -4.67 -32.22
N GLU A 180 5.09 -3.59 -31.47
CA GLU A 180 5.48 -2.29 -31.98
C GLU A 180 6.88 -1.94 -31.46
N ILE A 181 7.78 -1.55 -32.35
CA ILE A 181 9.09 -0.98 -31.99
C ILE A 181 9.00 0.52 -32.27
N ALA A 182 9.23 1.35 -31.26
CA ALA A 182 9.47 2.76 -31.43
C ALA A 182 10.98 2.97 -31.59
N LYS A 183 11.41 3.23 -32.83
CA LYS A 183 12.79 3.60 -33.16
C LYS A 183 13.05 5.04 -32.71
N ILE A 184 13.88 5.21 -31.70
CA ILE A 184 14.23 6.53 -31.17
C ILE A 184 15.52 7.02 -31.82
N ASP A 185 15.45 8.19 -32.46
CA ASP A 185 16.61 8.88 -33.00
C ASP A 185 16.60 10.31 -32.45
N PRO A 186 17.60 10.72 -31.65
CA PRO A 186 17.66 12.06 -31.05
C PRO A 186 17.58 13.21 -32.07
N ALA A 187 17.94 12.97 -33.34
CA ALA A 187 17.94 13.99 -34.38
C ALA A 187 16.65 14.00 -35.22
N ASN A 188 15.79 12.99 -35.12
CA ASN A 188 14.65 12.78 -36.02
C ASN A 188 13.35 12.46 -35.28
N GLN A 189 12.24 12.40 -36.01
CA GLN A 189 10.97 11.93 -35.46
C GLN A 189 11.01 10.43 -35.21
N VAL A 190 10.42 10.01 -34.08
CA VAL A 190 10.25 8.60 -33.72
C VAL A 190 9.52 7.85 -34.82
N LYS A 191 10.06 6.70 -35.24
CA LYS A 191 9.44 5.83 -36.26
C LYS A 191 8.92 4.57 -35.60
N THR A 192 7.64 4.24 -35.83
CA THR A 192 7.06 2.99 -35.34
C THR A 192 7.16 1.90 -36.40
N VAL A 193 7.74 0.76 -36.04
CA VAL A 193 7.83 -0.44 -36.88
C VAL A 193 7.01 -1.55 -36.24
N LYS A 194 6.17 -2.22 -37.03
CA LYS A 194 5.38 -3.36 -36.58
C LYS A 194 6.08 -4.66 -36.94
N ILE A 195 6.09 -5.62 -36.00
CA ILE A 195 6.74 -6.93 -36.15
C ILE A 195 5.81 -8.06 -35.70
N ASN A 196 6.04 -9.27 -36.21
CA ASN A 196 5.34 -10.47 -35.78
C ASN A 196 6.25 -11.30 -34.85
N LEU A 197 5.90 -11.36 -33.57
CA LEU A 197 6.69 -12.07 -32.56
C LEU A 197 6.56 -13.60 -32.67
N GLU A 198 5.44 -14.12 -33.19
CA GLU A 198 5.27 -15.55 -33.43
C GLU A 198 6.35 -16.08 -34.39
N VAL A 199 6.59 -15.34 -35.48
CA VAL A 199 7.58 -15.70 -36.50
C VAL A 199 9.01 -15.58 -35.97
N ILE A 200 9.32 -14.48 -35.27
CA ILE A 200 10.65 -14.22 -34.70
C ILE A 200 11.03 -15.29 -33.67
N LEU A 201 10.13 -15.55 -32.72
CA LEU A 201 10.36 -16.54 -31.66
C LEU A 201 10.25 -17.98 -32.18
N GLY A 202 9.57 -18.19 -33.32
CA GLY A 202 9.50 -19.46 -34.05
C GLY A 202 10.80 -19.85 -34.77
N GLY A 203 11.79 -18.95 -34.82
CA GLY A 203 13.15 -19.24 -35.31
C GLY A 203 13.49 -18.63 -36.67
N ASP A 204 12.58 -17.90 -37.31
CA ASP A 204 12.90 -17.16 -38.54
C ASP A 204 13.55 -15.81 -38.20
N LYS A 205 14.89 -15.80 -38.22
CA LYS A 205 15.70 -14.61 -37.94
C LYS A 205 15.63 -13.54 -39.03
N SER A 206 15.04 -13.82 -40.20
CA SER A 206 14.94 -12.81 -41.28
C SER A 206 13.98 -11.67 -40.93
N GLN A 207 13.04 -11.92 -40.02
CA GLN A 207 12.06 -10.94 -39.53
C GLN A 207 12.48 -10.31 -38.18
N ASP A 208 13.61 -10.74 -37.61
CA ASP A 208 14.09 -10.24 -36.32
C ASP A 208 14.88 -8.95 -36.52
N ILE A 209 14.32 -7.84 -36.04
CA ILE A 209 14.87 -6.51 -36.26
C ILE A 209 15.98 -6.24 -35.24
N ILE A 210 17.10 -5.70 -35.73
CA ILE A 210 18.19 -5.21 -34.89
C ILE A 210 17.75 -3.89 -34.23
N LEU A 211 17.93 -3.82 -32.92
CA LEU A 211 17.62 -2.64 -32.12
C LEU A 211 18.78 -1.65 -32.17
N ASP A 212 18.44 -0.38 -32.04
CA ASP A 212 19.36 0.72 -31.83
C ASP A 212 19.26 1.19 -30.36
N PRO A 213 20.28 1.89 -29.83
CA PRO A 213 20.19 2.52 -28.53
C PRO A 213 18.91 3.37 -28.39
N ASP A 214 18.33 3.32 -27.21
CA ASP A 214 17.11 4.00 -26.79
C ASP A 214 15.82 3.52 -27.48
N ASP A 215 15.84 2.41 -28.23
CA ASP A 215 14.62 1.83 -28.79
C ASP A 215 13.66 1.29 -27.72
N HIS A 216 12.36 1.45 -27.94
CA HIS A 216 11.31 0.88 -27.09
C HIS A 216 10.53 -0.21 -27.85
N VAL A 217 10.36 -1.38 -27.23
CA VAL A 217 9.55 -2.48 -27.74
C VAL A 217 8.28 -2.61 -26.91
N PHE A 218 7.12 -2.56 -27.55
CA PHE A 218 5.80 -2.68 -26.92
C PHE A 218 5.14 -4.00 -27.31
N VAL A 219 4.93 -4.86 -26.32
CA VAL A 219 4.19 -6.12 -26.48
C VAL A 219 2.79 -5.94 -25.90
N ARG A 220 1.78 -5.90 -26.78
CA ARG A 220 0.38 -5.71 -26.35
C ARG A 220 -0.20 -7.01 -25.78
N LYS A 221 -1.30 -6.86 -25.05
CA LYS A 221 -2.14 -7.98 -24.62
C LYS A 221 -3.03 -8.44 -25.74
N SER A 222 -3.14 -9.76 -25.92
CA SER A 222 -4.05 -10.35 -26.89
C SER A 222 -5.48 -9.91 -26.59
N PRO A 223 -6.20 -9.32 -27.57
CA PRO A 223 -7.60 -9.00 -27.43
C PRO A 223 -8.38 -10.25 -26.97
N GLY A 224 -9.18 -10.13 -25.91
CA GLY A 224 -9.94 -11.26 -25.32
C GLY A 224 -9.16 -12.14 -24.33
N TRP A 225 -7.86 -11.93 -24.11
CA TRP A 225 -7.13 -12.62 -23.06
C TRP A 225 -7.43 -12.01 -21.69
N MET A 226 -8.52 -12.43 -21.08
CA MET A 226 -8.82 -12.18 -19.67
C MET A 226 -8.60 -13.50 -18.94
N THR A 227 -7.65 -13.55 -18.01
CA THR A 227 -7.67 -14.61 -16.98
C THR A 227 -9.04 -14.51 -16.33
N GLY A 228 -9.85 -15.56 -16.48
CA GLY A 228 -11.28 -15.55 -16.20
C GLY A 228 -11.61 -14.62 -15.04
N GLN A 229 -12.41 -13.59 -15.33
CA GLN A 229 -12.88 -12.71 -14.29
C GLN A 229 -13.73 -13.56 -13.36
N LEU A 230 -13.47 -13.47 -12.06
CA LEU A 230 -14.11 -14.34 -11.09
C LEU A 230 -14.91 -13.51 -10.11
N VAL A 231 -16.05 -14.05 -9.74
CA VAL A 231 -16.83 -13.60 -8.59
C VAL A 231 -16.88 -14.73 -7.58
N GLN A 232 -16.95 -14.35 -6.31
CA GLN A 232 -17.05 -15.30 -5.22
C GLN A 232 -18.48 -15.31 -4.68
N VAL A 233 -19.11 -16.48 -4.64
CA VAL A 233 -20.40 -16.68 -3.98
C VAL A 233 -20.17 -17.42 -2.67
N ILE A 234 -20.58 -16.80 -1.57
CA ILE A 234 -20.44 -17.36 -0.22
C ILE A 234 -21.77 -17.35 0.52
N GLY A 235 -21.93 -18.34 1.42
CA GLY A 235 -23.10 -18.46 2.29
C GLY A 235 -24.16 -19.43 1.76
N GLU A 236 -25.43 -19.11 1.98
CA GLU A 236 -26.58 -20.01 1.81
C GLU A 236 -27.08 -20.12 0.35
N VAL A 237 -26.23 -20.70 -0.49
CA VAL A 237 -26.54 -21.16 -1.85
C VAL A 237 -26.27 -22.66 -1.97
N LYS A 238 -26.82 -23.34 -2.98
CA LYS A 238 -26.59 -24.79 -3.12
C LYS A 238 -25.13 -25.13 -3.38
N PHE A 239 -24.45 -24.31 -4.19
CA PHE A 239 -23.05 -24.47 -4.53
C PHE A 239 -22.32 -23.13 -4.27
N PRO A 240 -21.71 -22.94 -3.08
CA PRO A 240 -20.82 -21.80 -2.86
C PRO A 240 -19.48 -22.04 -3.56
N GLY A 241 -18.84 -20.98 -4.05
CA GLY A 241 -17.59 -21.11 -4.80
C GLY A 241 -17.23 -19.91 -5.66
N MET A 242 -16.24 -20.11 -6.52
CA MET A 242 -15.79 -19.12 -7.50
C MET A 242 -16.49 -19.38 -8.83
N TYR A 243 -17.04 -18.34 -9.43
CA TYR A 243 -17.77 -18.40 -10.70
C TYR A 243 -17.11 -17.49 -11.73
N ALA A 244 -16.94 -18.00 -12.94
CA ALA A 244 -16.43 -17.21 -14.05
C ALA A 244 -17.51 -16.26 -14.54
N ILE A 245 -17.13 -15.01 -14.79
CA ILE A 245 -17.98 -14.00 -15.39
C ILE A 245 -17.36 -13.47 -16.68
N VAL A 246 -18.21 -12.90 -17.50
CA VAL A 246 -17.84 -12.01 -18.60
C VAL A 246 -18.24 -10.60 -18.18
N ASP A 247 -17.26 -9.70 -18.10
CA ASP A 247 -17.49 -8.29 -17.75
C ASP A 247 -18.64 -7.69 -18.56
N ASP A 248 -19.37 -6.79 -17.93
CA ASP A 248 -20.44 -6.00 -18.55
C ASP A 248 -21.59 -6.82 -19.19
N SER A 249 -21.65 -8.13 -18.97
CA SER A 249 -22.74 -8.99 -19.48
C SER A 249 -23.28 -9.99 -18.48
N THR A 250 -22.47 -10.44 -17.52
CA THR A 250 -22.93 -11.41 -16.52
C THR A 250 -23.64 -10.72 -15.37
N THR A 251 -24.89 -11.11 -15.11
CA THR A 251 -25.73 -10.51 -14.06
C THR A 251 -25.62 -11.27 -12.74
N PHE A 252 -26.03 -10.62 -11.66
CA PHE A 252 -26.14 -11.21 -10.34
C PHE A 252 -27.08 -12.42 -10.34
N SER A 253 -28.26 -12.28 -10.96
CA SER A 253 -29.24 -13.37 -11.01
C SER A 253 -28.73 -14.62 -11.73
N GLN A 254 -27.94 -14.44 -12.80
CA GLN A 254 -27.31 -15.53 -13.54
C GLN A 254 -26.35 -16.32 -12.65
N ILE A 255 -25.47 -15.65 -11.90
CA ILE A 255 -24.53 -16.33 -11.00
C ILE A 255 -25.22 -17.05 -9.86
N ILE A 256 -26.32 -16.50 -9.33
CA ILE A 256 -27.13 -17.23 -8.34
C ILE A 256 -27.77 -18.48 -8.95
N ALA A 257 -28.22 -18.43 -10.20
CA ALA A 257 -28.74 -19.60 -10.90
C ALA A 257 -27.66 -20.66 -11.12
N ASP A 258 -26.45 -20.24 -11.52
CA ASP A 258 -25.27 -21.12 -11.68
C ASP A 258 -24.81 -21.72 -10.34
N ALA A 259 -25.01 -21.01 -9.24
CA ALA A 259 -24.84 -21.52 -7.88
C ALA A 259 -25.95 -22.50 -7.43
N GLY A 260 -26.86 -22.86 -8.33
CA GLY A 260 -27.99 -23.77 -8.08
C GLY A 260 -29.17 -23.12 -7.35
N GLY A 261 -29.15 -21.81 -7.17
CA GLY A 261 -30.12 -21.05 -6.39
C GLY A 261 -29.84 -21.07 -4.88
N PHE A 262 -30.73 -20.41 -4.13
CA PHE A 262 -30.65 -20.31 -2.68
C PHE A 262 -31.03 -21.63 -1.97
N THR A 263 -30.48 -21.84 -0.77
CA THR A 263 -30.99 -22.86 0.16
C THR A 263 -32.25 -22.37 0.86
N GLU A 264 -32.98 -23.26 1.54
CA GLU A 264 -34.17 -22.88 2.32
C GLU A 264 -33.84 -21.94 3.48
N ASP A 265 -32.59 -21.97 3.98
CA ASP A 265 -32.11 -21.13 5.08
C ASP A 265 -31.59 -19.76 4.62
N ALA A 266 -31.64 -19.43 3.33
CA ALA A 266 -31.10 -18.16 2.85
C ALA A 266 -31.95 -16.96 3.30
N LEU A 267 -31.28 -15.90 3.75
CA LEU A 267 -31.89 -14.64 4.15
C LEU A 267 -31.74 -13.58 3.05
N ILE A 268 -32.63 -13.63 2.06
CA ILE A 268 -32.55 -12.82 0.82
C ILE A 268 -32.51 -11.31 1.11
N ARG A 269 -33.26 -10.83 2.12
CA ARG A 269 -33.33 -9.40 2.47
C ARG A 269 -32.03 -8.82 3.04
N GLU A 270 -31.13 -9.65 3.55
CA GLU A 270 -29.85 -9.23 4.13
C GLU A 270 -28.65 -9.62 3.25
N MET A 271 -28.91 -10.03 2.00
CA MET A 271 -27.86 -10.29 1.03
C MET A 271 -27.04 -9.04 0.76
N ARG A 272 -25.75 -9.24 0.46
CA ARG A 272 -24.82 -8.15 0.19
C ARG A 272 -23.99 -8.47 -1.05
N LEU A 273 -23.80 -7.45 -1.89
CA LEU A 273 -22.86 -7.48 -3.00
C LEU A 273 -21.69 -6.57 -2.64
N ILE A 274 -20.53 -7.15 -2.41
CA ILE A 274 -19.32 -6.45 -2.00
C ILE A 274 -18.40 -6.36 -3.22
N ARG A 275 -18.19 -5.14 -3.71
CA ARG A 275 -17.32 -4.77 -4.82
C ARG A 275 -16.10 -4.01 -4.31
N THR A 276 -14.97 -4.71 -4.25
CA THR A 276 -13.70 -4.08 -3.83
C THR A 276 -13.20 -3.14 -4.93
N ARG A 277 -13.16 -1.83 -4.69
CA ARG A 277 -12.54 -0.90 -5.66
C ARG A 277 -11.03 -1.09 -5.66
N LYS A 278 -10.44 -1.29 -6.84
CA LYS A 278 -8.99 -1.47 -7.04
C LYS A 278 -8.16 -0.17 -6.91
N THR A 279 -8.74 0.93 -6.47
CA THR A 279 -8.06 2.22 -6.32
C THR A 279 -8.30 2.81 -4.93
N VAL A 280 -7.44 2.44 -3.99
CA VAL A 280 -7.17 3.29 -2.83
C VAL A 280 -6.14 4.30 -3.31
N ILE A 281 -6.59 5.49 -3.73
CA ILE A 281 -5.74 6.66 -3.55
C ILE A 281 -5.63 6.77 -2.03
N GLU A 282 -4.45 6.53 -1.48
CA GLU A 282 -4.20 6.68 -0.05
C GLU A 282 -4.58 8.11 0.33
N ASP A 283 -5.63 8.24 1.13
CA ASP A 283 -6.16 9.53 1.55
C ASP A 283 -5.23 10.09 2.63
N LYS A 284 -4.16 10.77 2.19
CA LYS A 284 -3.08 11.27 3.05
C LYS A 284 -3.60 12.15 4.19
N GLU A 285 -4.68 12.89 3.96
CA GLU A 285 -5.34 13.70 5.00
C GLU A 285 -6.02 12.83 6.04
N PHE A 286 -6.78 11.80 5.63
CA PHE A 286 -7.36 10.86 6.58
C PHE A 286 -6.29 10.13 7.41
N ALA A 287 -5.18 9.72 6.78
CA ALA A 287 -4.06 9.07 7.48
C ALA A 287 -3.38 10.01 8.50
N ARG A 288 -3.20 11.29 8.14
CA ARG A 288 -2.70 12.31 9.08
C ARG A 288 -3.64 12.48 10.27
N LEU A 289 -4.94 12.64 10.01
CA LEU A 289 -5.95 12.83 11.06
C LEU A 289 -6.08 11.59 11.96
N ALA A 290 -5.99 10.38 11.42
CA ALA A 290 -6.04 9.15 12.23
C ALA A 290 -4.90 9.04 13.27
N GLY A 291 -3.77 9.71 13.03
CA GLY A 291 -2.64 9.78 13.97
C GLY A 291 -2.68 10.94 14.95
N MET A 292 -3.65 11.86 14.84
CA MET A 292 -3.75 13.05 15.70
C MET A 292 -4.69 12.82 16.88
N ALA A 293 -4.43 13.49 18.01
CA ALA A 293 -5.39 13.54 19.10
C ALA A 293 -6.57 14.46 18.74
N ARG A 294 -7.78 14.18 19.26
CA ARG A 294 -8.97 15.02 19.00
C ARG A 294 -8.76 16.50 19.35
N SER A 295 -7.94 16.78 20.36
CA SER A 295 -7.59 18.14 20.80
C SER A 295 -6.87 18.95 19.73
N ASP A 296 -6.18 18.27 18.82
CA ASP A 296 -5.32 18.89 17.82
C ASP A 296 -6.03 19.02 16.47
N MET A 297 -7.27 18.52 16.37
CA MET A 297 -8.12 18.61 15.18
C MET A 297 -9.04 19.83 15.28
N SER A 298 -9.14 20.59 14.19
CA SER A 298 -10.26 21.52 14.01
C SER A 298 -11.59 20.77 13.92
N ASP A 299 -12.70 21.48 14.14
CA ASP A 299 -14.03 20.87 14.07
C ASP A 299 -14.33 20.32 12.66
N SER A 300 -13.92 21.04 11.61
CA SER A 300 -14.06 20.56 10.22
C SER A 300 -13.22 19.31 9.92
N GLU A 301 -12.00 19.22 10.47
CA GLU A 301 -11.14 18.04 10.33
C GLU A 301 -11.73 16.84 11.08
N TYR A 302 -12.29 17.08 12.27
CA TYR A 302 -12.98 16.05 13.02
C TYR A 302 -14.23 15.56 12.28
N ASP A 303 -15.04 16.48 11.74
CA ASP A 303 -16.23 16.12 10.96
C ASP A 303 -15.86 15.30 9.73
N TYR A 304 -14.79 15.68 9.02
CA TYR A 304 -14.25 14.92 7.91
C TYR A 304 -13.73 13.53 8.33
N PHE A 305 -13.00 13.45 9.45
CA PHE A 305 -12.51 12.19 10.01
C PHE A 305 -13.66 11.25 10.39
N VAL A 306 -14.68 11.76 11.10
CA VAL A 306 -15.88 11.02 11.49
C VAL A 306 -16.70 10.60 10.27
N MET A 307 -16.85 11.47 9.27
CA MET A 307 -17.50 11.15 8.00
C MET A 307 -16.79 9.98 7.32
N LYS A 308 -15.47 10.03 7.16
CA LYS A 308 -14.68 8.97 6.53
C LYS A 308 -14.68 7.67 7.34
N GLN A 309 -14.60 7.76 8.66
CA GLN A 309 -14.65 6.61 9.56
C GLN A 309 -16.02 5.92 9.54
N ASN A 310 -17.11 6.69 9.48
CA ASN A 310 -18.48 6.16 9.45
C ASN A 310 -18.96 5.78 8.04
N SER A 311 -18.25 6.20 6.98
CA SER A 311 -18.49 5.75 5.61
C SER A 311 -17.99 4.32 5.36
N GLY A 312 -18.00 3.48 6.39
CA GLY A 312 -17.51 2.11 6.37
C GLY A 312 -17.99 1.35 5.13
N ASP A 313 -17.03 0.79 4.40
CA ASP A 313 -17.19 0.05 3.15
C ASP A 313 -18.07 0.71 2.07
N ILE A 314 -17.52 1.72 1.37
CA ILE A 314 -17.96 2.16 0.02
C ILE A 314 -17.89 1.00 -1.02
N ASN A 315 -17.52 -0.20 -0.57
CA ASN A 315 -17.44 -1.42 -1.34
C ASN A 315 -18.81 -2.10 -1.47
N GLU A 316 -19.84 -1.75 -0.70
CA GLU A 316 -21.15 -2.39 -0.86
C GLU A 316 -21.98 -1.75 -1.99
N VAL A 317 -22.48 -2.60 -2.91
CA VAL A 317 -23.42 -2.19 -3.95
C VAL A 317 -24.84 -2.34 -3.42
N VAL A 318 -25.57 -1.23 -3.36
CA VAL A 318 -26.96 -1.19 -2.88
C VAL A 318 -27.88 -1.82 -3.94
N VAL A 319 -28.49 -2.95 -3.60
CA VAL A 319 -29.42 -3.70 -4.45
C VAL A 319 -30.62 -4.14 -3.61
N ASP A 320 -31.85 -3.97 -4.11
CA ASP A 320 -33.03 -4.55 -3.47
C ASP A 320 -33.23 -6.01 -3.92
N PHE A 321 -32.51 -6.92 -3.26
CA PHE A 321 -32.57 -8.35 -3.57
C PHE A 321 -33.96 -8.97 -3.37
N TYR A 322 -34.80 -8.38 -2.51
CA TYR A 322 -36.17 -8.86 -2.33
C TYR A 322 -37.00 -8.57 -3.57
N LYS A 323 -36.91 -7.37 -4.13
CA LYS A 323 -37.58 -7.07 -5.40
C LYS A 323 -37.04 -7.92 -6.54
N LEU A 324 -35.71 -8.08 -6.63
CA LEU A 324 -35.08 -8.87 -7.69
C LEU A 324 -35.58 -10.32 -7.72
N PHE A 325 -35.51 -11.04 -6.59
CA PHE A 325 -35.80 -12.48 -6.57
C PHE A 325 -37.25 -12.82 -6.20
N VAL A 326 -37.92 -12.02 -5.37
CA VAL A 326 -39.29 -12.32 -4.90
C VAL A 326 -40.33 -11.61 -5.74
N MET A 327 -40.13 -10.32 -6.05
CA MET A 327 -41.04 -9.58 -6.92
C MET A 327 -40.72 -9.74 -8.42
N LYS A 328 -39.59 -10.37 -8.76
CA LYS A 328 -39.10 -10.57 -10.13
C LYS A 328 -38.88 -9.27 -10.90
N ASP A 329 -38.39 -8.24 -10.20
CA ASP A 329 -38.05 -6.95 -10.82
C ASP A 329 -36.62 -7.00 -11.37
N ALA A 330 -36.50 -7.12 -12.70
CA ALA A 330 -35.21 -7.17 -13.37
C ALA A 330 -34.44 -5.83 -13.34
N ALA A 331 -35.09 -4.71 -12.98
CA ALA A 331 -34.41 -3.41 -12.87
C ALA A 331 -33.39 -3.36 -11.71
N GLU A 332 -33.53 -4.27 -10.75
CA GLU A 332 -32.63 -4.43 -9.60
C GLU A 332 -31.48 -5.42 -9.91
N ASP A 333 -31.43 -6.02 -11.11
CA ASP A 333 -30.37 -6.98 -11.47
C ASP A 333 -29.09 -6.25 -11.90
N VAL A 334 -28.03 -6.43 -11.10
CA VAL A 334 -26.77 -5.70 -11.30
C VAL A 334 -25.77 -6.55 -12.07
N LEU A 335 -25.05 -5.91 -13.00
CA LEU A 335 -23.90 -6.51 -13.68
C LEU A 335 -22.73 -6.67 -12.72
N LEU A 336 -22.16 -7.87 -12.70
CA LEU A 336 -21.03 -8.22 -11.84
C LEU A 336 -19.71 -7.80 -12.46
N LYS A 337 -18.72 -7.54 -11.60
CA LYS A 337 -17.35 -7.19 -11.95
C LYS A 337 -16.36 -8.15 -11.32
N ASP A 338 -15.16 -8.21 -11.91
CA ASP A 338 -14.07 -9.04 -11.39
C ASP A 338 -13.77 -8.70 -9.93
N GLY A 339 -13.74 -9.73 -9.08
CA GLY A 339 -13.50 -9.59 -7.64
C GLY A 339 -14.74 -9.23 -6.81
N ASP A 340 -15.93 -9.16 -7.40
CA ASP A 340 -17.17 -9.04 -6.62
C ASP A 340 -17.37 -10.27 -5.72
N VAL A 341 -17.86 -10.02 -4.49
CA VAL A 341 -18.22 -11.06 -3.52
C VAL A 341 -19.71 -10.96 -3.22
N ILE A 342 -20.42 -12.03 -3.53
CA ILE A 342 -21.83 -12.20 -3.23
C ILE A 342 -21.94 -12.94 -1.90
N HIS A 343 -22.45 -12.25 -0.88
CA HIS A 343 -22.64 -12.82 0.45
C HIS A 343 -24.13 -13.06 0.73
N VAL A 344 -24.49 -14.34 0.85
CA VAL A 344 -25.85 -14.79 1.17
C VAL A 344 -25.90 -15.27 2.62
N PRO A 345 -26.37 -14.43 3.58
CA PRO A 345 -26.38 -14.83 4.98
C PRO A 345 -27.37 -15.95 5.26
N LYS A 346 -27.05 -16.72 6.31
CA LYS A 346 -27.92 -17.74 6.87
C LYS A 346 -28.98 -17.14 7.78
N ARG A 347 -30.21 -17.65 7.69
CA ARG A 347 -31.26 -17.39 8.66
C ARG A 347 -30.78 -17.80 10.05
N PRO A 348 -30.72 -16.87 11.02
CA PRO A 348 -30.25 -17.20 12.34
C PRO A 348 -31.28 -18.10 13.03
N ASN A 349 -30.83 -19.20 13.64
CA ASN A 349 -31.70 -20.16 14.33
C ASN A 349 -32.17 -19.66 15.72
N VAL A 350 -32.50 -18.37 15.83
CA VAL A 350 -32.91 -17.71 17.07
C VAL A 350 -34.10 -16.79 16.84
N VAL A 351 -34.94 -16.61 17.86
CA VAL A 351 -35.93 -15.54 17.92
C VAL A 351 -35.35 -14.40 18.73
N TYR A 352 -35.30 -13.21 18.16
CA TYR A 352 -34.79 -12.02 18.85
C TYR A 352 -35.86 -11.44 19.76
N VAL A 353 -35.53 -11.23 21.03
CA VAL A 353 -36.41 -10.52 21.98
C VAL A 353 -35.75 -9.20 22.35
N SER A 354 -36.50 -8.11 22.21
CA SER A 354 -35.99 -6.74 22.35
C SER A 354 -37.01 -5.82 23.01
N GLY A 355 -36.53 -4.76 23.64
CA GLY A 355 -37.37 -3.71 24.22
C GLY A 355 -37.46 -3.79 25.74
N ARG A 356 -38.68 -3.78 26.29
CA ARG A 356 -38.95 -3.82 27.74
C ARG A 356 -39.06 -5.25 28.29
N VAL A 357 -37.92 -5.95 28.23
CA VAL A 357 -37.72 -7.29 28.76
C VAL A 357 -36.44 -7.31 29.62
N SER A 358 -36.35 -8.23 30.59
CA SER A 358 -35.23 -8.25 31.53
C SER A 358 -33.87 -8.43 30.85
N ASN A 359 -33.78 -9.34 29.86
CA ASN A 359 -32.59 -9.58 29.05
C ASN A 359 -32.96 -9.53 27.57
N SER A 360 -32.57 -8.48 26.87
CA SER A 360 -32.70 -8.41 25.40
C SER A 360 -31.63 -9.26 24.73
N GLY A 361 -31.99 -9.98 23.66
CA GLY A 361 -31.05 -10.84 22.94
C GLY A 361 -31.73 -11.89 22.06
N GLY A 362 -30.91 -12.71 21.39
CA GLY A 362 -31.38 -13.85 20.59
C GLY A 362 -31.57 -15.09 21.46
N ILE A 363 -32.71 -15.75 21.35
CA ILE A 363 -33.04 -16.98 22.07
C ILE A 363 -33.18 -18.10 21.05
N LEU A 364 -32.50 -19.23 21.28
CA LEU A 364 -32.53 -20.39 20.39
C LEU A 364 -33.98 -20.75 20.02
N PHE A 365 -34.24 -20.84 18.72
CA PHE A 365 -35.55 -21.16 18.21
C PHE A 365 -35.95 -22.59 18.61
N LYS A 366 -37.21 -22.73 19.04
CA LYS A 366 -37.84 -24.01 19.35
C LYS A 366 -39.15 -24.09 18.58
N SER A 367 -39.33 -25.17 17.83
CA SER A 367 -40.58 -25.44 17.13
C SER A 367 -41.76 -25.46 18.12
N ASP A 368 -42.90 -24.92 17.68
CA ASP A 368 -44.16 -24.86 18.44
C ASP A 368 -44.13 -24.04 19.74
N ALA A 369 -43.04 -23.31 20.00
CA ALA A 369 -42.98 -22.40 21.14
C ALA A 369 -43.73 -21.10 20.86
N ALA A 370 -44.68 -20.76 21.74
CA ALA A 370 -45.41 -19.50 21.67
C ALA A 370 -44.51 -18.30 22.02
N ALA A 371 -44.89 -17.09 21.60
CA ALA A 371 -44.14 -15.86 21.89
C ALA A 371 -43.89 -15.64 23.40
N LYS A 372 -44.81 -16.09 24.26
CA LYS A 372 -44.67 -16.03 25.72
C LYS A 372 -43.48 -16.85 26.25
N TYR A 373 -43.16 -17.98 25.62
CA TYR A 373 -42.00 -18.81 25.99
C TYR A 373 -40.69 -18.01 25.83
N TYR A 374 -40.52 -17.35 24.69
CA TYR A 374 -39.33 -16.55 24.41
C TYR A 374 -39.20 -15.37 25.36
N ILE A 375 -40.30 -14.68 25.69
CA ILE A 375 -40.25 -13.61 26.70
C ILE A 375 -39.89 -14.13 28.09
N GLN A 376 -40.37 -15.32 28.48
CA GLN A 376 -39.97 -15.92 29.76
C GLN A 376 -38.49 -16.28 29.78
N LYS A 377 -37.96 -16.82 28.68
CA LYS A 377 -36.52 -17.10 28.51
C LYS A 377 -35.67 -15.82 28.51
N ALA A 378 -36.23 -14.70 28.05
CA ALA A 378 -35.66 -13.36 28.20
C ALA A 378 -35.72 -12.81 29.65
N GLY A 379 -36.12 -13.61 30.64
CA GLY A 379 -36.27 -13.17 32.03
C GLY A 379 -37.57 -12.40 32.32
N GLY A 380 -38.54 -12.45 31.40
CA GLY A 380 -39.84 -11.83 31.55
C GLY A 380 -39.90 -10.35 31.14
N PHE A 381 -41.09 -9.77 31.33
CA PHE A 381 -41.34 -8.36 31.09
C PHE A 381 -40.82 -7.50 32.24
N THR A 382 -40.28 -6.32 31.93
CA THR A 382 -39.99 -5.29 32.95
C THR A 382 -41.30 -4.63 33.44
N TRP A 383 -41.23 -3.92 34.57
CA TRP A 383 -42.40 -3.30 35.21
C TRP A 383 -43.10 -2.24 34.33
N ASP A 384 -42.34 -1.57 33.47
CA ASP A 384 -42.76 -0.52 32.55
C ASP A 384 -43.14 -1.05 31.14
N ALA A 385 -43.18 -2.37 30.93
CA ALA A 385 -43.47 -2.98 29.63
C ALA A 385 -44.96 -2.94 29.25
N ASP A 386 -45.28 -2.51 28.02
CA ASP A 386 -46.63 -2.58 27.46
C ASP A 386 -46.87 -3.91 26.76
N LYS A 387 -47.43 -4.86 27.51
CA LYS A 387 -47.67 -6.24 27.03
C LYS A 387 -48.66 -6.30 25.88
N ARG A 388 -49.70 -5.45 25.89
CA ARG A 388 -50.77 -5.45 24.88
C ARG A 388 -50.31 -4.91 23.53
N ARG A 389 -49.27 -4.09 23.54
CA ARG A 389 -48.67 -3.50 22.33
C ARG A 389 -47.41 -4.21 21.87
N ALA A 390 -47.08 -5.35 22.46
CA ALA A 390 -45.98 -6.18 21.98
C ALA A 390 -46.25 -6.64 20.54
N LYS A 391 -45.22 -6.56 19.70
CA LYS A 391 -45.31 -6.90 18.28
C LYS A 391 -44.29 -7.98 17.93
N VAL A 392 -44.63 -8.78 16.92
CA VAL A 392 -43.71 -9.69 16.25
C VAL A 392 -43.45 -9.14 14.86
N ILE A 393 -42.17 -8.94 14.56
CA ILE A 393 -41.67 -8.59 13.23
C ILE A 393 -41.15 -9.90 12.65
N LYS A 394 -41.85 -10.41 11.64
CA LYS A 394 -41.50 -11.64 10.93
C LYS A 394 -40.25 -11.44 10.06
N VAL A 395 -39.53 -12.51 9.78
CA VAL A 395 -38.37 -12.51 8.86
C VAL A 395 -38.74 -11.96 7.47
N ASN A 396 -39.97 -12.23 7.01
CA ASN A 396 -40.48 -11.70 5.74
C ASN A 396 -40.79 -10.19 5.77
N GLY A 397 -40.70 -9.53 6.93
CA GLY A 397 -40.97 -8.09 7.15
C GLY A 397 -42.38 -7.78 7.66
N GLU A 398 -43.25 -8.78 7.79
CA GLU A 398 -44.63 -8.61 8.28
C GLU A 398 -44.65 -8.27 9.77
N ILE A 399 -45.46 -7.28 10.16
CA ILE A 399 -45.59 -6.87 11.56
C ILE A 399 -46.98 -7.26 12.07
N ARG A 400 -47.02 -8.11 13.09
CA ARG A 400 -48.26 -8.56 13.75
C ARG A 400 -48.24 -8.30 15.24
N SER A 401 -49.41 -8.22 15.85
CA SER A 401 -49.54 -8.20 17.31
C SER A 401 -49.06 -9.54 17.88
N MET A 402 -48.41 -9.50 19.04
CA MET A 402 -47.96 -10.73 19.71
C MET A 402 -49.11 -11.65 20.11
N GLU A 403 -50.29 -11.11 20.39
CA GLU A 403 -51.48 -11.89 20.78
C GLU A 403 -52.08 -12.68 19.60
N ASP A 404 -51.90 -12.19 18.36
CA ASP A 404 -52.49 -12.77 17.16
C ASP A 404 -51.61 -13.85 16.51
N ILE A 405 -50.37 -14.01 16.99
CA ILE A 405 -49.39 -14.91 16.37
C ILE A 405 -49.62 -16.36 16.82
N LYS A 406 -49.85 -17.26 15.86
CA LYS A 406 -50.03 -18.70 16.14
C LYS A 406 -48.71 -19.46 16.20
N SER A 407 -47.75 -19.08 15.38
CA SER A 407 -46.43 -19.71 15.30
C SER A 407 -45.33 -18.68 15.04
N LEU A 408 -44.16 -18.93 15.62
CA LEU A 408 -42.94 -18.18 15.37
C LEU A 408 -42.00 -18.98 14.48
N GLU A 409 -41.14 -18.28 13.76
CA GLU A 409 -40.11 -18.84 12.91
C GLU A 409 -38.73 -18.38 13.40
N ALA A 410 -37.70 -19.15 13.05
CA ALA A 410 -36.32 -18.75 13.28
C ALA A 410 -36.01 -17.44 12.55
N GLY A 411 -35.45 -16.46 13.27
CA GLY A 411 -35.16 -15.12 12.79
C GLY A 411 -36.22 -14.07 13.14
N ASP A 412 -37.42 -14.47 13.61
CA ASP A 412 -38.46 -13.53 14.02
C ASP A 412 -37.98 -12.64 15.18
N ARG A 413 -38.48 -11.39 15.23
CA ARG A 413 -38.16 -10.44 16.29
C ARG A 413 -39.40 -10.05 17.09
N ILE A 414 -39.40 -10.38 18.38
CA ILE A 414 -40.37 -9.90 19.36
C ILE A 414 -39.88 -8.56 19.91
N TRP A 415 -40.70 -7.52 19.72
CA TRP A 415 -40.43 -6.18 20.20
C TRP A 415 -41.49 -5.76 21.22
N VAL A 416 -41.04 -5.40 22.42
CA VAL A 416 -41.90 -5.00 23.54
C VAL A 416 -41.72 -3.51 23.83
N PRO A 417 -42.73 -2.66 23.54
CA PRO A 417 -42.65 -1.23 23.84
C PRO A 417 -42.81 -0.94 25.34
N ARG A 418 -42.45 0.29 25.73
CA ARG A 418 -42.76 0.85 27.04
C ARG A 418 -44.23 1.28 27.11
N LYS A 419 -44.86 1.15 28.29
CA LYS A 419 -46.19 1.70 28.58
C LYS A 419 -46.20 3.19 28.28
N LYS A 420 -47.22 3.65 27.56
CA LYS A 420 -47.45 5.07 27.36
C LYS A 420 -47.71 5.70 28.73
N GLU A 421 -46.85 6.62 29.16
CA GLU A 421 -47.10 7.40 30.37
C GLU A 421 -48.32 8.29 30.11
N MET A 422 -49.43 7.99 30.76
CA MET A 422 -50.59 8.86 30.78
C MET A 422 -50.44 9.79 31.98
N ASN A 423 -50.48 11.10 31.73
CA ASN A 423 -50.47 12.09 32.79
C ASN A 423 -51.86 12.15 33.45
N TYR A 424 -52.12 11.23 34.37
CA TYR A 424 -53.40 11.14 35.08
C TYR A 424 -53.76 12.42 35.82
N TRP A 425 -52.76 13.18 36.28
CA TRP A 425 -52.99 14.48 36.93
C TRP A 425 -53.58 15.50 35.95
N GLN A 426 -53.06 15.53 34.73
CA GLN A 426 -53.60 16.40 33.68
C GLN A 426 -55.05 16.00 33.32
N ILE A 427 -55.32 14.70 33.12
CA ILE A 427 -56.68 14.21 32.82
C ILE A 427 -57.65 14.53 33.96
N PHE A 428 -57.22 14.35 35.21
CA PHE A 428 -58.03 14.69 36.38
C PHE A 428 -58.31 16.18 36.47
N ARG A 429 -57.28 17.04 36.31
CA ARG A 429 -57.45 18.50 36.30
C ARG A 429 -58.42 18.94 35.23
N ASP A 430 -58.27 18.42 34.01
CA ASP A 430 -59.12 18.77 32.87
C ASP A 430 -60.57 18.30 33.12
N PHE A 431 -60.77 17.12 33.73
CA PHE A 431 -62.09 16.64 34.17
C PHE A 431 -62.73 17.56 35.22
N VAL A 432 -61.99 17.96 36.26
CA VAL A 432 -62.48 18.89 37.29
C VAL A 432 -62.87 20.24 36.68
N MET A 433 -62.08 20.76 35.73
CA MET A 433 -62.41 22.01 35.04
C MET A 433 -63.71 21.90 34.23
N VAL A 434 -63.92 20.82 33.48
CA VAL A 434 -65.15 20.60 32.71
C VAL A 434 -66.36 20.45 33.64
N MET A 435 -66.23 19.67 34.72
CA MET A 435 -67.32 19.51 35.71
C MET A 435 -67.64 20.83 36.41
N GLY A 436 -66.63 21.64 36.72
CA GLY A 436 -66.82 22.98 37.28
C GLY A 436 -67.58 23.92 36.34
N GLN A 437 -67.27 23.88 35.04
CA GLN A 437 -68.01 24.63 34.02
C GLN A 437 -69.47 24.16 33.91
N LEU A 438 -69.72 22.86 33.88
CA LEU A 438 -71.08 22.30 33.86
C LEU A 438 -71.88 22.66 35.12
N ALA A 439 -71.25 22.61 36.29
CA ALA A 439 -71.89 23.02 37.55
C ALA A 439 -72.24 24.52 37.54
N THR A 440 -71.37 25.36 36.95
CA THR A 440 -71.63 26.79 36.79
C THR A 440 -72.83 27.04 35.87
N VAL A 441 -72.89 26.36 34.72
CA VAL A 441 -74.04 26.44 33.80
C VAL A 441 -75.32 25.98 34.49
N TYR A 442 -75.28 24.87 35.24
CA TYR A 442 -76.42 24.39 36.01
C TYR A 442 -76.89 25.40 37.06
N LEU A 443 -75.96 25.99 37.81
CA LEU A 443 -76.26 27.03 38.79
C LEU A 443 -76.91 28.26 38.14
N VAL A 444 -76.37 28.74 37.02
CA VAL A 444 -76.92 29.88 36.28
C VAL A 444 -78.36 29.60 35.81
N ILE A 445 -78.60 28.41 35.23
CA ILE A 445 -79.94 28.00 34.80
C ILE A 445 -80.89 27.99 36.00
N ARG A 446 -80.48 27.38 37.11
CA ARG A 446 -81.29 27.29 38.34
C ARG A 446 -81.63 28.68 38.91
N THR A 447 -80.65 29.59 39.02
CA THR A 447 -80.88 30.96 39.50
C THR A 447 -81.72 31.82 38.56
N ALA A 448 -81.87 31.42 37.30
CA ALA A 448 -82.73 32.11 36.33
C ALA A 448 -84.14 31.51 36.26
N THR A 449 -84.39 30.36 36.91
CA THR A 449 -85.71 29.69 36.98
C THR A 449 -86.39 29.76 38.34
N GLU A 450 -85.66 30.15 39.40
CA GLU A 450 -86.20 30.67 40.67
C GLU A 450 -86.37 32.20 40.56
#